data_AF-A0A925VQR4-F1
#
_entry.id   AF-A0A925VQR4-F1
#
_cell.length_a   1.000
_cell.length_b   1.000
_cell.length_c   1.000
_cell.angle_alpha   90.00
_cell.angle_beta   90.00
_cell.angle_gamma   90.00
#
_symmetry.space_group_name_H-M   'P 1'
#
loop_
_entity.id
_entity.type
_entity.pdbx_description
1 polymer ?
#
loop_
_entity_poly.entity_id
_entity_poly.type
_entity_poly.pdbx_seq_one_letter_code
_entity_poly.pdbx_strand_id
1 'polypeptide(L)' 'MQDTEKEFGPTSWSIDNKTSIYIITLILCVIGIFTYIKLGKEKFPDIVIPRIIVATVYPGTSPADIENLVTRQLEKEIK' A
#
# COMPACT_ATOMS: atom_id res chain seq x y z
N MET A 1 4.04 30.72 -44.53
CA MET A 1 3.98 29.25 -44.51
C MET A 1 3.21 28.89 -43.25
N GLN A 2 1.96 28.45 -43.41
CA GLN A 2 1.16 27.92 -42.30
C GLN A 2 1.63 26.50 -42.09
N ASP A 3 2.47 26.29 -41.08
CA ASP A 3 2.83 24.94 -40.67
C ASP A 3 1.57 24.28 -40.11
N THR A 4 0.97 23.45 -40.96
CA THR A 4 -0.16 22.58 -40.67
C THR A 4 0.38 21.42 -39.82
N GLU A 5 0.89 21.73 -38.63
CA GLU A 5 1.25 20.74 -37.63
C GLU A 5 -0.07 20.29 -36.99
N LYS A 6 -0.30 18.98 -36.93
CA LYS A 6 -1.51 18.41 -36.31
C LYS A 6 -1.64 18.93 -34.89
N GLU A 7 -2.48 19.94 -34.67
CA GLU A 7 -2.63 20.53 -33.35
C GLU A 7 -3.32 19.53 -32.42
N PHE A 8 -2.59 19.11 -31.39
CA PHE A 8 -3.18 18.36 -30.30
C PHE A 8 -4.06 19.33 -29.51
N GLY A 9 -5.39 19.19 -29.66
CA GLY A 9 -6.39 20.11 -29.09
C GLY A 9 -6.16 20.51 -27.63
N PRO A 10 -5.79 19.58 -26.72
CA PRO A 10 -5.46 19.93 -25.34
C PRO A 10 -4.26 20.88 -25.19
N THR A 11 -3.24 20.73 -26.03
CA THR A 11 -2.04 21.59 -26.01
C THR A 11 -2.35 22.97 -26.57
N SER A 12 -3.12 23.06 -27.65
CA SER A 12 -3.51 24.33 -28.27
C SER A 12 -4.40 25.16 -27.33
N TRP A 13 -5.43 24.54 -26.74
CA TRP A 13 -6.30 25.17 -25.73
C TRP A 13 -5.52 25.64 -24.50
N SER A 14 -4.50 24.88 -24.12
CA SER A 14 -3.63 25.21 -23.00
C SER A 14 -2.83 26.50 -23.24
N ILE A 15 -2.31 26.68 -24.45
CA ILE A 15 -1.52 27.87 -24.82
C ILE A 15 -2.41 29.12 -24.88
N ASP A 16 -3.62 28.98 -25.42
CA ASP A 16 -4.59 30.08 -25.52
C ASP A 16 -5.09 30.56 -24.15
N ASN A 17 -5.21 29.64 -23.18
CA ASN A 17 -5.76 29.89 -21.85
C ASN A 17 -4.69 29.91 -20.75
N LYS A 18 -3.58 30.61 -21.00
CA LYS A 18 -2.42 30.69 -20.09
C LYS A 18 -2.77 31.03 -18.63
N THR A 19 -3.69 31.97 -18.39
CA THR A 19 -4.09 32.38 -17.03
C THR A 19 -4.77 31.23 -16.27
N SER A 20 -5.63 30.48 -16.94
CA SER A 20 -6.32 29.32 -16.36
C SER A 20 -5.33 28.23 -15.95
N ILE A 21 -4.28 28.01 -16.76
CA ILE A 21 -3.21 27.05 -16.43
C ILE A 21 -2.43 27.47 -15.19
N TYR A 22 -2.06 28.74 -15.08
CA TYR A 22 -1.35 29.23 -13.89
C TYR A 22 -2.17 29.04 -12.63
N ILE A 23 -3.48 29.28 -12.69
CA ILE A 23 -4.39 29.07 -11.56
C ILE A 23 -4.46 27.58 -11.19
N ILE A 24 -4.67 26.70 -12.18
CA ILE A 24 -4.74 25.25 -11.95
C ILE A 24 -3.41 24.74 -11.35
N THR A 25 -2.28 25.19 -11.89
CA THR A 25 -0.94 24.82 -11.40
C THR A 25 -0.75 25.26 -9.96
N LEU A 26 -1.14 26.49 -9.62
CA LEU A 26 -1.05 27.01 -8.25
C LEU A 26 -1.90 26.18 -7.27
N ILE A 27 -3.13 25.84 -7.66
CA ILE A 27 -4.03 25.00 -6.86
C ILE A 27 -3.40 23.61 -6.64
N LEU A 28 -2.87 22.99 -7.69
CA LEU A 28 -2.20 21.69 -7.60
C LEU A 28 -0.97 21.74 -6.68
N CYS A 29 -0.17 22.80 -6.74
CA CYS A 29 0.96 22.99 -5.84
C CYS A 29 0.51 23.07 -4.37
N VAL A 30 -0.52 23.85 -4.07
CA VAL A 30 -1.04 24.00 -2.69
C VAL A 30 -1.59 22.67 -2.17
N ILE A 31 -2.40 21.97 -2.98
CA ILE A 31 -2.94 20.64 -2.62
C ILE A 31 -1.80 19.63 -2.42
N GLY A 32 -0.79 19.65 -3.27
CA GLY A 32 0.38 18.79 -3.19
C GLY A 32 1.15 18.99 -1.88
N ILE A 33 1.44 20.24 -1.52
CA ILE A 33 2.12 20.59 -0.27
C ILE A 33 1.30 20.15 0.94
N PHE A 34 0.00 20.43 0.93
CA PHE A 34 -0.90 20.04 2.02
C PHE A 34 -0.94 18.52 2.22
N THR A 35 -1.04 17.78 1.13
CA THR A 35 -1.04 16.31 1.15
C THR A 35 0.29 15.77 1.65
N TYR A 36 1.40 16.34 1.19
CA TYR A 36 2.75 15.95 1.64
C TYR A 36 2.93 16.11 3.15
N ILE A 37 2.43 17.20 3.73
CA ILE A 37 2.52 17.45 5.17
C ILE A 37 1.58 16.51 5.96
N LYS A 38 0.37 16.26 5.43
CA LYS A 38 -0.62 15.39 6.06
C LYS A 38 -0.32 13.90 5.95
N LEU A 39 0.56 13.50 5.04
CA LEU A 39 0.88 12.11 4.83
C LEU A 39 1.51 11.54 6.11
N GLY A 40 0.76 10.66 6.78
CA GLY A 40 1.23 9.93 7.95
C GLY A 40 2.41 9.04 7.57
N LYS A 41 3.59 9.33 8.12
CA LYS A 41 4.77 8.49 7.95
C LYS A 41 4.69 7.34 8.94
N GLU A 42 4.22 6.17 8.50
CA GLU A 42 4.33 4.95 9.28
C GLU A 42 5.78 4.46 9.27
N LYS A 43 6.41 4.42 10.46
CA LYS A 43 7.77 3.90 10.61
C LYS A 43 7.83 2.37 10.55
N PHE A 44 6.67 1.73 10.73
CA PHE A 44 6.52 0.29 10.72
C PHE A 44 5.50 -0.03 9.63
N PRO A 45 5.93 -0.44 8.43
CA PRO A 45 4.98 -0.97 7.46
C PRO A 45 4.27 -2.17 8.11
N ASP A 46 2.95 -2.26 7.94
CA ASP A 46 2.19 -3.43 8.38
C ASP A 46 2.59 -4.63 7.51
N ILE A 47 3.63 -5.33 7.97
CA ILE A 47 4.08 -6.58 7.37
C ILE A 47 3.15 -7.68 7.84
N VAL A 48 2.21 -8.06 6.98
CA VAL A 48 1.36 -9.24 7.18
C VAL A 48 2.23 -10.50 7.06
N ILE A 49 2.92 -10.88 8.13
CA ILE A 49 3.61 -12.16 8.22
C ILE A 49 2.51 -13.23 8.31
N PRO A 50 2.36 -14.13 7.32
CA PRO A 50 1.34 -15.18 7.35
C PRO A 50 1.73 -16.22 8.40
N ARG A 51 1.41 -15.94 9.67
CA ARG A 51 1.61 -16.87 10.80
C ARG A 51 0.25 -17.29 11.32
N ILE A 52 0.03 -18.59 11.36
CA ILE A 52 -1.11 -19.19 12.06
C ILE A 52 -0.59 -19.65 13.42
N ILE A 53 -1.24 -19.21 14.50
CA ILE A 53 -0.90 -19.61 15.87
C ILE A 53 -1.88 -20.70 16.29
N VAL A 54 -1.36 -21.89 16.60
CA VAL A 54 -2.14 -23.02 17.13
C VAL A 54 -1.67 -23.29 18.55
N ALA A 55 -2.58 -23.21 19.52
CA ALA A 55 -2.31 -23.48 20.92
C ALA A 55 -3.14 -24.69 21.38
N THR A 56 -2.47 -25.74 21.84
CA THR A 56 -3.12 -26.93 22.40
C THR A 56 -2.84 -27.00 23.90
N VAL A 57 -3.91 -26.92 24.69
CA VAL A 57 -3.82 -27.00 26.16
C VAL A 57 -4.25 -28.39 26.60
N TYR A 58 -3.30 -29.19 27.09
CA TYR A 58 -3.57 -30.51 27.65
C TYR A 58 -2.90 -30.66 29.04
N PRO A 59 -3.63 -30.34 30.12
CA PRO A 59 -3.07 -30.32 31.47
C PRO A 59 -2.95 -31.73 32.06
N GLY A 60 -1.90 -31.97 32.84
CA GLY A 60 -1.72 -33.21 33.60
C GLY A 60 -0.92 -34.32 32.91
N THR A 61 -0.47 -34.11 31.68
CA THR A 61 0.43 -35.03 30.95
C THR A 61 1.87 -34.58 30.97
N SER A 62 2.79 -35.54 30.82
CA SER A 62 4.21 -35.23 30.68
C SER A 62 4.46 -34.45 29.38
N PRO A 63 5.46 -33.54 29.35
CA PRO A 63 5.82 -32.82 28.12
C PRO A 63 6.15 -33.76 26.95
N ALA A 64 6.77 -34.91 27.24
CA ALA A 64 7.14 -35.91 26.24
C ALA A 64 5.91 -36.57 25.58
N ASP A 65 4.84 -36.79 26.35
CA ASP A 65 3.60 -37.36 25.82
C ASP A 65 2.84 -36.34 24.96
N ILE A 66 2.81 -35.06 25.37
CA ILE A 66 2.17 -33.98 24.59
C ILE A 66 2.86 -33.82 23.22
N GLU A 67 4.19 -33.85 23.19
CA GLU A 67 4.94 -33.74 21.94
C GLU A 67 4.60 -34.88 20.98
N ASN A 68 4.63 -36.12 21.45
CA ASN A 68 4.42 -37.28 20.60
C ASN A 68 2.97 -37.47 20.15
N LEU A 69 2.00 -37.19 21.01
CA LEU A 69 0.58 -37.45 20.74
C LEU A 69 -0.14 -36.29 20.05
N VAL A 70 0.26 -35.06 20.35
CA VAL A 70 -0.44 -33.86 19.89
C VAL A 70 0.42 -33.07 18.92
N THR A 71 1.59 -32.59 19.35
CA THR A 71 2.40 -31.66 18.54
C THR A 71 2.90 -32.31 17.25
N ARG A 72 3.50 -33.50 17.33
CA ARG A 72 4.01 -34.22 16.15
C ARG A 72 2.92 -34.62 15.16
N GLN A 73 1.74 -34.97 15.67
CA GLN A 73 0.61 -35.33 14.83
C GLN A 73 0.08 -34.08 14.09
N LEU A 74 -0.03 -32.94 14.78
CA LEU A 74 -0.40 -31.67 14.15
C LEU A 74 0.63 -31.20 13.13
N GLU A 75 1.93 -31.30 13.42
CA GLU A 75 2.98 -30.95 12.47
C GLU A 75 2.93 -31.80 11.19
N LYS A 76 2.56 -33.08 11.32
CA LYS A 76 2.47 -34.00 10.18
C LYS A 76 1.29 -33.67 9.25
N GLU A 77 0.16 -33.22 9.80
CA GLU A 77 -1.03 -32.86 9.02
C GLU A 77 -0.95 -31.46 8.39
N ILE A 78 -0.16 -30.55 8.98
CA ILE A 78 -0.01 -29.16 8.53
C ILE A 78 1.17 -29.01 7.55
N LYS A 79 2.10 -29.96 7.52
CA LYS A 79 3.22 -30.01 6.57
C LYS A 79 2.79 -30.45 5.18
#